data_AF-A0A9X8E6F1-F1
#
_entry.id   AF-A0A9X8E6F1-F1
#
_cell.length_a   1.000
_cell.length_b   1.000
_cell.length_c   1.000
_cell.angle_alpha   90.00
_cell.angle_beta   90.00
_cell.angle_gamma   90.00
#
_symmetry.space_group_name_H-M   'P 1'
#
loop_
_entity.id
_entity.type
_entity.pdbx_description
1 polymer ?
#
loop_
_entity_poly.entity_id
_entity_poly.type
_entity_poly.pdbx_seq_one_letter_code
_entity_poly.pdbx_strand_id
1 'polypeptide(L)'
;MGFLVAGTPLPWEDALEWLNHVRHNGILQFLETYHRVKDISGDVLKWGDELEYGIFVLDDETKTAKLSLRATEILQELLEKEKKFHREDHVEEGCNWVPEYGAWMVEATPSTPYGGFSSDLRRVEPSMRLRRARLLSVLHDNEICPTVTSFPLLGVGNDFTVPPTFSRGPIAASEYISDAIINPHPRFGALTANIRKRRMRTIDIRVPLFKDAFTHEMLEDEAAWVAEHARPALLPPVDDDHPRKPPSSPPPCTPCPLATKRRHGTSFSTKSKPLDHIEPHPGFIHMDAMAFGMGMCCLQVTFQAKNIGESRHLYDHLGVLSPIMLALTAATPILKGRLADTDVRWATIAASVDDRTPHEMGFASSPPPPTYAKMAGGGIKRLPKSRYEGISAFICNHKHGEDMTSSLDQYN
;
A
#
# COMPACT_ATOMS: atom_id res chain seq x y z
N MET A 1 9.54 -7.86 -12.74
CA MET A 1 8.12 -7.62 -13.16
C MET A 1 7.86 -7.64 -14.69
N GLY A 2 6.62 -7.88 -15.14
CA GLY A 2 6.22 -8.02 -16.56
C GLY A 2 6.14 -6.71 -17.36
N PHE A 3 6.26 -6.81 -18.68
CA PHE A 3 6.27 -5.72 -19.65
C PHE A 3 4.98 -4.85 -19.55
N LEU A 4 5.11 -3.57 -19.21
CA LEU A 4 4.00 -2.62 -19.18
C LEU A 4 3.76 -2.08 -20.59
N VAL A 5 2.92 -2.77 -21.36
CA VAL A 5 2.43 -2.24 -22.64
C VAL A 5 1.30 -1.26 -22.37
N ALA A 6 1.33 -0.10 -23.02
CA ALA A 6 0.24 0.86 -22.97
C ALA A 6 -1.04 0.23 -23.54
N GLY A 7 -2.08 0.18 -22.72
CA GLY A 7 -3.43 -0.24 -23.09
C GLY A 7 -4.47 0.57 -22.34
N THR A 8 -5.72 0.51 -22.77
CA THR A 8 -6.84 1.21 -22.12
C THR A 8 -7.39 0.35 -20.99
N PRO A 9 -7.17 0.69 -19.70
CA PRO A 9 -7.72 -0.08 -18.60
C PRO A 9 -9.24 0.12 -18.50
N LEU A 10 -9.96 -0.95 -18.14
CA LEU A 10 -11.40 -0.87 -17.89
C LEU A 10 -11.68 -0.33 -16.48
N PRO A 11 -12.59 0.65 -16.33
CA PRO A 11 -13.20 1.00 -15.05
C PRO A 11 -13.86 -0.23 -14.38
N TRP A 12 -13.99 -0.21 -13.06
CA TRP A 12 -14.56 -1.32 -12.29
C TRP A 12 -15.95 -1.75 -12.77
N GLU A 13 -16.81 -0.78 -13.05
CA GLU A 13 -18.19 -1.02 -13.47
C GLU A 13 -18.24 -1.82 -14.79
N ASP A 14 -17.37 -1.47 -15.73
CA ASP A 14 -17.25 -2.14 -17.03
C ASP A 14 -16.51 -3.48 -16.90
N ALA A 15 -15.54 -3.58 -15.99
CA ALA A 15 -14.78 -4.81 -15.77
C ALA A 15 -15.64 -5.97 -15.21
N LEU A 16 -16.77 -5.68 -14.55
CA LEU A 16 -17.65 -6.68 -13.93
C LEU A 16 -18.15 -7.73 -14.93
N GLU A 17 -18.42 -7.34 -16.18
CA GLU A 17 -18.91 -8.28 -17.19
C GLU A 17 -17.83 -9.24 -17.69
N TRP A 18 -16.56 -8.84 -17.60
CA TRP A 18 -15.41 -9.59 -18.08
C TRP A 18 -14.77 -10.48 -17.01
N LEU A 19 -15.13 -10.35 -15.74
CA LEU A 19 -14.50 -11.10 -14.64
C LEU A 19 -14.49 -12.62 -14.85
N ASN A 20 -15.60 -13.19 -15.33
CA ASN A 20 -15.69 -14.61 -15.63
C ASN A 20 -14.83 -14.99 -16.85
N HIS A 21 -14.87 -14.17 -17.90
CA HIS A 21 -14.04 -14.37 -19.09
C HIS A 21 -12.55 -14.37 -18.74
N VAL A 22 -12.07 -13.38 -17.98
CA VAL A 22 -10.67 -13.26 -17.57
C VAL A 22 -10.24 -14.46 -16.71
N ARG A 23 -11.05 -14.86 -15.71
CA ARG A 23 -10.73 -16.04 -14.89
C ARG A 23 -10.69 -17.33 -15.70
N HIS A 24 -11.69 -17.56 -16.55
CA HIS A 24 -11.77 -18.77 -17.36
C HIS A 24 -10.58 -18.87 -18.32
N ASN A 25 -10.31 -17.83 -19.10
CA ASN A 25 -9.19 -17.83 -20.03
C ASN A 25 -7.83 -17.85 -19.31
N GLY A 26 -7.72 -17.22 -18.14
CA GLY A 26 -6.52 -17.30 -17.30
C GLY A 26 -6.23 -18.74 -16.84
N ILE A 27 -7.25 -19.52 -16.47
CA ILE A 27 -7.09 -20.94 -16.14
C ILE A 27 -6.66 -21.74 -17.37
N LEU A 28 -7.26 -21.50 -18.54
CA LEU A 28 -6.86 -22.17 -19.79
C LEU A 28 -5.39 -21.87 -20.13
N GLN A 29 -4.98 -20.60 -20.07
CA GLN A 29 -3.59 -20.20 -20.30
C GLN A 29 -2.62 -20.84 -19.29
N PHE A 30 -3.03 -20.95 -18.03
CA PHE A 30 -2.27 -21.66 -17.01
C PHE A 30 -2.11 -23.15 -17.35
N LEU A 31 -3.18 -23.84 -17.72
CA LEU A 31 -3.14 -25.26 -18.08
C LEU A 31 -2.25 -25.50 -19.30
N GLU A 32 -2.40 -24.70 -20.36
CA GLU A 32 -1.57 -24.79 -21.57
C GLU A 32 -0.09 -24.54 -21.24
N THR A 33 0.20 -23.54 -20.41
CA THR A 33 1.56 -23.26 -19.97
C THR A 33 2.11 -24.40 -19.12
N TYR A 34 1.32 -24.91 -18.17
CA TYR A 34 1.68 -26.04 -17.33
C TYR A 34 2.00 -27.27 -18.18
N HIS A 35 1.13 -27.67 -19.11
CA HIS A 35 1.37 -28.82 -19.98
C HIS A 35 2.61 -28.65 -20.86
N ARG A 36 2.90 -27.42 -21.31
CA ARG A 36 4.09 -27.12 -22.10
C ARG A 36 5.40 -27.25 -21.32
N VAL A 37 5.41 -26.92 -20.01
CA VAL A 37 6.65 -26.74 -19.23
C VAL A 37 6.81 -27.66 -18.03
N LYS A 38 5.78 -28.44 -17.65
CA LYS A 38 5.79 -29.29 -16.44
C LYS A 38 6.91 -30.34 -16.42
N ASP A 39 7.33 -30.80 -17.60
CA ASP A 39 8.32 -31.87 -17.76
C ASP A 39 9.75 -31.32 -17.95
N ILE A 40 9.95 -30.00 -17.84
CA ILE A 40 11.29 -29.41 -17.81
C ILE A 40 12.04 -29.98 -16.60
N SER A 41 13.25 -30.47 -16.89
CA SER A 41 14.17 -30.98 -15.89
C SER A 41 15.59 -30.56 -16.24
N GLY A 42 16.40 -30.31 -15.21
CA GLY A 42 17.81 -29.95 -15.39
C GLY A 42 18.07 -28.47 -15.61
N ASP A 43 17.11 -27.58 -15.30
CA ASP A 43 17.41 -26.15 -15.23
C ASP A 43 18.49 -25.87 -14.18
N VAL A 44 19.37 -24.93 -14.49
CA VAL A 44 20.40 -24.47 -13.56
C VAL A 44 19.86 -23.35 -12.68
N LEU A 45 20.37 -23.26 -11.45
CA LEU A 45 20.05 -22.17 -10.55
C LEU A 45 20.41 -20.83 -11.20
N LYS A 46 19.36 -20.03 -11.43
CA LYS A 46 19.44 -18.63 -11.81
C LYS A 46 18.67 -17.82 -10.81
N TRP A 47 19.16 -16.64 -10.47
CA TRP A 47 18.47 -15.78 -9.53
C TRP A 47 18.82 -14.31 -9.75
N GLY A 48 18.01 -13.41 -9.22
CA GLY A 48 18.21 -11.98 -9.37
C GLY A 48 17.48 -11.21 -8.28
N ASP A 49 17.99 -10.02 -7.98
CA ASP A 49 17.40 -9.09 -7.04
C ASP A 49 16.62 -7.97 -7.76
N GLU A 50 15.52 -7.51 -7.16
CA GLU A 50 14.77 -6.33 -7.55
C GLU A 50 14.88 -5.29 -6.42
N LEU A 51 15.33 -4.08 -6.75
CA LEU A 51 15.48 -2.98 -5.80
C LEU A 51 14.61 -1.80 -6.19
N GLU A 52 13.85 -1.30 -5.22
CA GLU A 52 13.00 -0.11 -5.35
C GLU A 52 13.68 1.11 -4.70
N TYR A 53 13.64 2.25 -5.37
CA TYR A 53 14.27 3.51 -4.98
C TYR A 53 13.20 4.60 -4.86
N GLY A 54 13.26 5.42 -3.82
CA GLY A 54 12.53 6.69 -3.75
C GLY A 54 13.42 7.84 -4.22
N ILE A 55 12.90 8.75 -5.04
CA ILE A 55 13.59 9.97 -5.48
C ILE A 55 13.11 11.15 -4.64
N PHE A 56 14.01 11.75 -3.87
CA PHE A 56 13.68 12.85 -2.96
C PHE A 56 14.47 14.11 -3.31
N VAL A 57 13.82 15.26 -3.23
CA VAL A 57 14.45 16.58 -3.27
C VAL A 57 14.85 16.98 -1.85
N LEU A 58 16.11 17.38 -1.66
CA LEU A 58 16.59 18.00 -0.45
C LEU A 58 16.65 19.52 -0.66
N ASP A 59 16.02 20.26 0.23
CA ASP A 59 16.08 21.72 0.25
C ASP A 59 17.07 22.15 1.35
N ASP A 60 18.19 22.71 0.93
CA ASP A 60 19.24 23.15 1.84
C ASP A 60 18.89 24.42 2.63
N GLU A 61 17.96 25.24 2.15
CA GLU A 61 17.54 26.46 2.83
C GLU A 61 16.53 26.13 3.92
N THR A 62 15.50 25.35 3.57
CA THR A 62 14.42 24.98 4.50
C THR A 62 14.75 23.74 5.35
N LYS A 63 15.82 23.02 5.01
CA LYS A 63 16.21 21.74 5.62
C LYS A 63 15.07 20.70 5.56
N THR A 64 14.34 20.70 4.45
CA THR A 64 13.24 19.75 4.20
C THR A 64 13.61 18.72 3.15
N ALA A 65 12.94 17.57 3.21
CA ALA A 65 12.99 16.55 2.18
C ALA A 65 11.59 16.36 1.59
N LYS A 66 11.47 16.25 0.28
CA LYS A 66 10.20 16.12 -0.45
C LYS A 66 10.30 15.06 -1.53
N LEU A 67 9.18 14.47 -1.92
CA LEU A 67 9.12 13.50 -3.02
C LEU A 67 9.31 14.21 -4.37
N SER A 68 10.27 13.79 -5.19
CA SER A 68 10.38 14.26 -6.58
C SER A 68 9.42 13.46 -7.46
N LEU A 69 8.43 14.10 -8.08
CA LEU A 69 7.45 13.43 -8.94
C LEU A 69 7.95 13.22 -10.38
N ARG A 70 9.27 13.17 -10.56
CA ARG A 70 9.97 13.06 -11.86
C ARG A 70 10.36 11.64 -12.25
N ALA A 71 9.85 10.60 -11.58
CA ALA A 71 10.28 9.23 -11.85
C ALA A 71 10.09 8.81 -13.32
N THR A 72 9.06 9.32 -14.01
CA THR A 72 8.84 9.05 -15.44
C THR A 72 9.94 9.65 -16.32
N GLU A 73 10.36 10.89 -16.06
CA GLU A 73 11.43 11.56 -16.80
C GLU A 73 12.78 10.86 -16.55
N ILE A 74 13.07 10.58 -15.28
CA ILE A 74 14.26 9.84 -14.84
C ILE A 74 14.33 8.46 -15.52
N LEU A 75 13.21 7.73 -15.54
CA LEU A 75 13.14 6.42 -16.18
C LEU A 75 13.39 6.50 -17.68
N GLN A 76 12.83 7.51 -18.36
CA GLN A 76 13.07 7.72 -19.79
C GLN A 76 14.55 7.96 -20.06
N GLU A 77 15.19 8.86 -19.31
CA GLU A 77 16.63 9.15 -19.49
C GLU A 77 17.51 7.93 -19.21
N LEU A 78 17.18 7.15 -18.17
CA LEU A 78 17.89 5.90 -17.86
C LEU A 78 17.80 4.88 -18.99
N LEU A 79 16.61 4.68 -19.55
CA LEU A 79 16.41 3.75 -20.66
C LEU A 79 17.14 4.22 -21.93
N GLU A 80 17.15 5.52 -22.21
CA GLU A 80 17.89 6.10 -23.32
C GLU A 80 19.41 5.96 -23.14
N LYS A 81 19.93 6.21 -21.94
CA LYS A 81 21.35 6.01 -21.59
C LYS A 81 21.74 4.55 -21.66
N GLU A 82 20.89 3.64 -21.18
CA GLU A 82 21.15 2.20 -21.25
C GLU A 82 21.25 1.74 -22.70
N LYS A 83 20.30 2.14 -23.56
CA LYS A 83 20.34 1.83 -24.99
C LYS A 83 21.57 2.41 -25.70
N LYS A 84 22.03 3.59 -25.30
CA LYS A 84 23.12 4.32 -25.96
C LYS A 84 24.51 3.88 -25.53
N PHE A 85 24.70 3.59 -24.24
CA PHE A 85 26.02 3.40 -23.65
C PHE A 85 26.29 1.98 -23.14
N HIS A 86 25.26 1.12 -23.03
CA HIS A 86 25.49 -0.28 -22.67
C HIS A 86 26.31 -0.96 -23.78
N ARG A 87 27.40 -1.61 -23.39
CA ARG A 87 28.26 -2.33 -24.32
C ARG A 87 27.80 -3.77 -24.47
N GLU A 88 27.64 -4.22 -25.70
CA GLU A 88 27.24 -5.60 -26.01
C GLU A 88 28.23 -6.65 -25.48
N ASP A 89 29.50 -6.30 -25.28
CA ASP A 89 30.52 -7.19 -24.73
C ASP A 89 30.56 -7.22 -23.19
N HIS A 90 29.76 -6.38 -22.50
CA HIS A 90 29.65 -6.31 -21.04
C HIS A 90 28.20 -6.53 -20.57
N VAL A 91 27.56 -7.59 -21.08
CA VAL A 91 26.15 -7.93 -20.83
C VAL A 91 25.81 -7.98 -19.32
N GLU A 92 26.75 -8.42 -18.50
CA GLU A 92 26.61 -8.53 -17.04
C GLU A 92 26.44 -7.20 -16.30
N GLU A 93 26.80 -6.08 -16.95
CA GLU A 93 26.65 -4.73 -16.43
C GLU A 93 25.32 -4.08 -16.87
N GLY A 94 24.46 -4.82 -17.58
CA GLY A 94 23.17 -4.29 -17.99
C GLY A 94 22.22 -4.12 -16.80
N CYS A 95 21.42 -3.06 -16.85
CA CYS A 95 20.39 -2.76 -15.85
C CYS A 95 19.03 -2.71 -16.51
N ASN A 96 18.04 -3.39 -15.93
CA ASN A 96 16.65 -3.16 -16.29
C ASN A 96 16.06 -2.10 -15.37
N TRP A 97 15.26 -1.20 -15.92
CA TRP A 97 14.58 -0.13 -15.20
C TRP A 97 13.09 -0.20 -15.49
N VAL A 98 12.25 -0.18 -14.45
CA VAL A 98 10.79 -0.25 -14.59
C VAL A 98 10.11 0.77 -13.67
N PRO A 99 8.91 1.26 -14.04
CA PRO A 99 8.18 2.17 -13.19
C PRO A 99 7.54 1.41 -12.02
N GLU A 100 7.46 2.09 -10.88
CA GLU A 100 6.72 1.65 -9.71
C GLU A 100 5.45 2.49 -9.48
N TYR A 101 4.65 2.12 -8.48
CA TYR A 101 3.37 2.78 -8.17
C TYR A 101 3.49 4.29 -7.95
N GLY A 102 4.49 4.72 -7.18
CA GLY A 102 4.70 6.14 -6.89
C GLY A 102 5.33 6.87 -8.06
N ALA A 103 4.87 8.09 -8.35
CA ALA A 103 5.50 8.99 -9.32
C ALA A 103 6.91 9.47 -8.89
N TRP A 104 7.36 9.08 -7.70
CA TRP A 104 8.71 9.28 -7.16
C TRP A 104 9.53 7.99 -7.07
N MET A 105 9.01 6.87 -7.56
CA MET A 105 9.66 5.55 -7.41
C MET A 105 10.19 5.01 -8.72
N VAL A 106 11.35 4.38 -8.64
CA VAL A 106 11.98 3.63 -9.74
C VAL A 106 12.39 2.26 -9.19
N GLU A 107 12.16 1.19 -9.96
CA GLU A 107 12.69 -0.14 -9.67
C GLU A 107 13.81 -0.49 -10.66
N ALA A 108 14.81 -1.23 -10.17
CA ALA A 108 15.89 -1.74 -10.99
C ALA A 108 16.32 -3.16 -10.66
N THR A 109 16.61 -3.94 -11.71
CA THR A 109 17.14 -5.32 -11.62
C THR A 109 18.44 -5.43 -12.43
N PRO A 110 19.32 -6.41 -12.17
CA PRO A 110 20.31 -6.78 -13.18
C PRO A 110 19.59 -7.25 -14.46
N SER A 111 20.14 -6.96 -15.63
CA SER A 111 19.60 -7.43 -16.92
C SER A 111 19.78 -8.93 -17.11
N THR A 112 20.85 -9.47 -16.52
CA THR A 112 21.24 -10.87 -16.60
C THR A 112 21.15 -11.50 -15.20
N PRO A 113 20.46 -12.64 -15.04
CA PRO A 113 20.40 -13.30 -13.74
C PRO A 113 21.77 -13.85 -13.33
N TYR A 114 22.05 -13.80 -12.03
CA TYR A 114 23.20 -14.43 -11.41
C TYR A 114 23.16 -15.96 -11.54
N GLY A 115 24.33 -16.60 -11.51
CA GLY A 115 24.47 -18.05 -11.50
C GLY A 115 24.48 -18.67 -10.09
N GLY A 116 24.69 -19.98 -10.04
CA GLY A 116 24.76 -20.77 -8.81
C GLY A 116 26.16 -20.90 -8.19
N PHE A 117 27.18 -20.20 -8.71
CA PHE A 117 28.53 -20.29 -8.15
C PHE A 117 28.73 -19.27 -7.03
N SER A 118 29.59 -19.59 -6.07
CA SER A 118 29.94 -18.65 -4.98
C SER A 118 30.57 -17.35 -5.51
N SER A 119 31.21 -17.39 -6.68
CA SER A 119 31.72 -16.20 -7.37
C SER A 119 30.61 -15.23 -7.77
N ASP A 120 29.39 -15.72 -8.03
CA ASP A 120 28.25 -14.90 -8.44
C ASP A 120 27.72 -14.06 -7.27
N LEU A 121 27.84 -14.55 -6.02
CA LEU A 121 27.49 -13.76 -4.83
C LEU A 121 28.30 -12.45 -4.74
N ARG A 122 29.55 -12.46 -5.25
CA ARG A 122 30.41 -11.27 -5.25
C ARG A 122 29.98 -10.21 -6.26
N ARG A 123 29.05 -10.54 -7.18
CA ARG A 123 28.55 -9.63 -8.22
C ARG A 123 27.35 -8.80 -7.77
N VAL A 124 26.65 -9.22 -6.73
CA VAL A 124 25.41 -8.59 -6.25
C VAL A 124 25.66 -7.13 -5.87
N GLU A 125 26.59 -6.88 -4.95
CA GLU A 125 26.87 -5.52 -4.49
C GLU A 125 27.44 -4.62 -5.61
N PRO A 126 28.41 -5.04 -6.44
CA PRO A 126 28.81 -4.28 -7.62
C PRO A 126 27.65 -3.95 -8.57
N SER A 127 26.74 -4.89 -8.83
CA SER A 127 25.55 -4.66 -9.65
C SER A 127 24.61 -3.62 -9.02
N MET A 128 24.37 -3.69 -7.71
CA MET A 128 23.56 -2.70 -6.98
C MET A 128 24.22 -1.31 -6.99
N ARG A 129 25.56 -1.24 -6.80
CA ARG A 129 26.33 0.01 -6.87
C ARG A 129 26.28 0.63 -8.26
N LEU A 130 26.36 -0.19 -9.32
CA LEU A 130 26.25 0.26 -10.69
C LEU A 130 24.88 0.86 -10.99
N ARG A 131 23.80 0.16 -10.59
CA ARG A 131 22.42 0.70 -10.67
C ARG A 131 22.32 2.05 -9.96
N ARG A 132 22.78 2.14 -8.71
CA ARG A 132 22.78 3.41 -7.96
C ARG A 132 23.59 4.51 -8.66
N ALA A 133 24.77 4.21 -9.18
CA ALA A 133 25.61 5.18 -9.89
C ALA A 133 24.93 5.70 -11.17
N ARG A 134 24.27 4.82 -11.93
CA ARG A 134 23.50 5.22 -13.12
C ARG A 134 22.30 6.08 -12.77
N LEU A 135 21.56 5.71 -11.72
CA LEU A 135 20.46 6.53 -11.22
C LEU A 135 20.93 7.92 -10.77
N LEU A 136 22.02 8.00 -10.00
CA LEU A 136 22.61 9.29 -9.59
C LEU A 136 23.03 10.16 -10.79
N SER A 137 23.40 9.57 -11.92
CA SER A 137 23.82 10.31 -13.12
C SER A 137 22.70 11.04 -13.88
N VAL A 138 21.43 10.78 -13.52
CA VAL A 138 20.24 11.42 -14.11
C VAL A 138 19.47 12.27 -13.10
N LEU A 139 19.92 12.35 -11.85
CA LEU A 139 19.29 13.19 -10.83
C LEU A 139 19.74 14.64 -10.97
N HIS A 140 18.90 15.56 -10.52
CA HIS A 140 19.32 16.94 -10.26
C HIS A 140 20.27 17.03 -9.07
N ASP A 141 21.04 18.10 -8.99
CA ASP A 141 22.04 18.33 -7.92
C ASP A 141 21.44 18.28 -6.50
N ASN A 142 20.15 18.62 -6.37
CA ASN A 142 19.42 18.61 -5.10
C ASN A 142 18.55 17.36 -4.88
N GLU A 143 18.69 16.34 -5.73
CA GLU A 143 17.95 15.08 -5.62
C GLU A 143 18.82 13.93 -5.08
N ILE A 144 18.20 13.05 -4.30
CA ILE A 144 18.81 11.81 -3.79
C ILE A 144 17.91 10.61 -4.11
N CYS A 145 18.49 9.40 -4.14
CA CYS A 145 17.78 8.16 -4.43
C CYS A 145 17.96 7.06 -3.35
N PRO A 146 17.58 7.31 -2.08
CA PRO A 146 17.69 6.30 -1.04
C PRO A 146 16.80 5.08 -1.30
N THR A 147 17.26 3.92 -0.82
CA THR A 147 16.47 2.67 -0.76
C THR A 147 15.81 2.55 0.62
N VAL A 148 15.10 3.60 1.05
CA VAL A 148 14.33 3.59 2.29
C VAL A 148 12.97 2.95 2.06
N THR A 149 12.48 2.17 3.02
CA THR A 149 11.21 1.45 2.87
C THR A 149 10.01 2.38 2.81
N SER A 150 9.92 3.41 3.66
CA SER A 150 8.82 4.39 3.61
C SER A 150 9.38 5.81 3.60
N PHE A 151 8.71 6.71 2.88
CA PHE A 151 8.95 8.14 3.05
C PHE A 151 8.23 8.61 4.32
N PRO A 152 8.94 9.07 5.37
CA PRO A 152 8.35 9.29 6.69
C PRO A 152 7.20 10.31 6.72
N LEU A 153 7.24 11.33 5.85
CA LEU A 153 6.31 12.46 5.83
C LEU A 153 5.25 12.36 4.74
N LEU A 154 5.06 11.19 4.12
CA LEU A 154 4.02 11.01 3.10
C LEU A 154 2.65 11.38 3.68
N GLY A 155 1.91 12.28 3.00
CA GLY A 155 0.58 12.71 3.43
C GLY A 155 0.53 13.62 4.66
N VAL A 156 1.66 14.21 5.07
CA VAL A 156 1.72 15.22 6.14
C VAL A 156 1.63 16.63 5.52
N GLY A 157 0.52 17.33 5.76
CA GLY A 157 0.26 18.62 5.13
C GLY A 157 0.14 18.53 3.60
N ASN A 158 0.41 19.63 2.89
CA ASN A 158 0.43 19.67 1.41
C ASN A 158 1.83 19.92 0.84
N ASP A 159 2.86 20.04 1.69
CA ASP A 159 4.22 20.45 1.28
C ASP A 159 5.25 19.31 1.38
N PHE A 160 4.91 18.14 0.84
CA PHE A 160 5.77 16.95 0.85
C PHE A 160 6.17 16.46 -0.55
N THR A 161 5.83 17.19 -1.61
CA THR A 161 6.14 16.82 -3.02
C THR A 161 6.74 17.98 -3.81
N VAL A 162 7.48 17.66 -4.86
CA VAL A 162 7.96 18.59 -5.90
C VAL A 162 7.55 18.04 -7.27
N PRO A 163 6.73 18.78 -8.04
CA PRO A 163 6.06 20.03 -7.67
C PRO A 163 5.07 19.84 -6.49
N PRO A 164 4.69 20.93 -5.79
CA PRO A 164 3.70 20.86 -4.73
C PRO A 164 2.38 20.28 -5.24
N THR A 165 1.76 19.44 -4.43
CA THR A 165 0.47 18.83 -4.74
C THR A 165 -0.53 19.16 -3.65
N PHE A 166 -1.81 19.10 -4.00
CA PHE A 166 -2.90 19.31 -3.07
C PHE A 166 -3.66 18.00 -2.90
N SER A 167 -3.90 17.65 -1.64
CA SER A 167 -4.68 16.45 -1.28
C SER A 167 -6.01 16.39 -2.03
N ARG A 168 -6.57 15.18 -2.12
CA ARG A 168 -7.76 14.80 -2.89
C ARG A 168 -7.50 14.57 -4.38
N GLY A 169 -8.48 13.91 -4.98
CA GLY A 169 -8.50 13.57 -6.40
C GLY A 169 -9.55 12.49 -6.68
N PRO A 170 -10.04 12.37 -7.93
CA PRO A 170 -11.10 11.43 -8.29
C PRO A 170 -10.68 9.95 -8.26
N ILE A 171 -9.37 9.64 -8.30
CA ILE A 171 -8.84 8.28 -8.37
C ILE A 171 -8.76 7.69 -6.95
N ALA A 172 -7.89 8.22 -6.10
CA ALA A 172 -7.69 7.72 -4.74
C ALA A 172 -8.80 8.19 -3.78
N ALA A 173 -9.36 9.38 -4.02
CA ALA A 173 -10.32 10.04 -3.11
C ALA A 173 -9.82 10.10 -1.65
N SER A 174 -8.51 10.32 -1.49
CA SER A 174 -7.85 10.44 -0.19
C SER A 174 -7.98 11.84 0.40
N GLU A 175 -8.06 11.92 1.72
CA GLU A 175 -7.99 13.15 2.50
C GLU A 175 -6.55 13.68 2.65
N TYR A 176 -5.54 12.82 2.47
CA TYR A 176 -4.12 13.14 2.75
C TYR A 176 -3.25 13.28 1.51
N ILE A 177 -3.61 12.63 0.40
CA ILE A 177 -2.75 12.54 -0.79
C ILE A 177 -3.48 12.95 -2.06
N SER A 178 -2.68 13.51 -2.98
CA SER A 178 -3.12 13.90 -4.32
C SER A 178 -3.03 12.72 -5.29
N ASP A 179 -3.88 12.67 -6.31
CA ASP A 179 -3.70 11.67 -7.37
C ASP A 179 -2.43 11.89 -8.20
N ALA A 180 -1.85 13.10 -8.17
CA ALA A 180 -0.61 13.44 -8.88
C ALA A 180 0.62 12.65 -8.39
N ILE A 181 0.53 12.04 -7.20
CA ILE A 181 1.61 11.20 -6.66
C ILE A 181 1.58 9.78 -7.23
N ILE A 182 0.49 9.38 -7.90
CA ILE A 182 0.37 8.09 -8.58
C ILE A 182 1.13 8.18 -9.90
N ASN A 183 1.93 7.15 -10.20
CA ASN A 183 2.65 7.07 -11.47
C ASN A 183 1.66 7.21 -12.65
N PRO A 184 1.99 8.04 -13.66
CA PRO A 184 1.07 8.39 -14.75
C PRO A 184 0.74 7.22 -15.68
N HIS A 185 1.45 6.09 -15.60
CA HIS A 185 1.10 4.91 -16.39
C HIS A 185 -0.34 4.43 -16.04
N PRO A 186 -1.25 4.24 -17.01
CA PRO A 186 -2.70 4.06 -16.77
C PRO A 186 -3.06 2.92 -15.80
N ARG A 187 -2.21 1.88 -15.74
CA ARG A 187 -2.36 0.74 -14.82
C ARG A 187 -2.49 1.18 -13.36
N PHE A 188 -1.69 2.13 -12.88
CA PHE A 188 -1.63 2.46 -11.45
C PHE A 188 -2.85 3.26 -11.00
N GLY A 189 -3.25 4.25 -11.80
CA GLY A 189 -4.51 4.98 -11.57
C GLY A 189 -5.73 4.06 -11.64
N ALA A 190 -5.82 3.21 -12.66
CA ALA A 190 -6.93 2.26 -12.79
C ALA A 190 -7.00 1.26 -11.64
N LEU A 191 -5.86 0.72 -11.19
CA LEU A 191 -5.81 -0.19 -10.03
C LEU A 191 -6.30 0.52 -8.75
N THR A 192 -5.83 1.74 -8.50
CA THR A 192 -6.24 2.55 -7.35
C THR A 192 -7.75 2.79 -7.35
N ALA A 193 -8.30 3.27 -8.47
CA ALA A 193 -9.73 3.53 -8.61
C ALA A 193 -10.56 2.24 -8.49
N ASN A 194 -10.15 1.15 -9.15
CA ASN A 194 -10.92 -0.08 -9.18
C ASN A 194 -10.94 -0.80 -7.83
N ILE A 195 -9.84 -0.78 -7.08
CA ILE A 195 -9.82 -1.31 -5.70
C ILE A 195 -10.82 -0.54 -4.84
N ARG A 196 -10.76 0.80 -4.83
CA ARG A 196 -11.68 1.63 -4.03
C ARG A 196 -13.14 1.41 -4.41
N LYS A 197 -13.44 1.37 -5.71
CA LYS A 197 -14.79 1.14 -6.22
C LYS A 197 -15.32 -0.26 -5.87
N ARG A 198 -14.50 -1.30 -6.04
CA ARG A 198 -14.83 -2.68 -5.61
C ARG A 198 -15.06 -2.76 -4.10
N ARG A 199 -14.21 -2.11 -3.31
CA ARG A 199 -14.30 -2.06 -1.85
C ARG A 199 -15.55 -1.33 -1.35
N MET A 200 -16.17 -0.50 -2.21
CA MET A 200 -17.32 0.36 -1.91
C MET A 200 -17.04 1.46 -0.87
N ARG A 201 -15.77 1.71 -0.57
CA ARG A 201 -15.28 2.74 0.36
C ARG A 201 -13.81 3.01 0.07
N THR A 202 -13.31 4.11 0.62
CA THR A 202 -11.87 4.40 0.64
C THR A 202 -11.09 3.29 1.35
N ILE A 203 -9.80 3.24 1.05
CA ILE A 203 -8.86 2.43 1.80
C ILE A 203 -8.86 2.89 3.26
N ASP A 204 -8.68 1.96 4.19
CA ASP A 204 -8.67 2.23 5.63
C ASP A 204 -7.50 1.44 6.23
N ILE A 205 -6.42 2.15 6.52
CA ILE A 205 -5.20 1.63 7.12
C ILE A 205 -5.06 2.25 8.49
N ARG A 206 -4.92 1.42 9.52
CA ARG A 206 -4.77 1.86 10.90
C ARG A 206 -3.55 1.17 11.49
N VAL A 207 -2.49 1.94 11.69
CA VAL A 207 -1.25 1.44 12.29
C VAL A 207 -1.19 1.88 13.75
N PRO A 208 -0.94 0.99 14.71
CA PRO A 208 -0.78 1.38 16.11
C PRO A 208 0.26 2.50 16.29
N LEU A 209 -0.09 3.54 17.04
CA LEU A 209 0.78 4.66 17.34
C LEU A 209 1.75 4.31 18.49
N PHE A 210 3.03 4.67 18.34
CA PHE A 210 4.00 4.57 19.44
C PHE A 210 3.62 5.51 20.59
N LYS A 211 3.66 4.98 21.82
CA LYS A 211 3.27 5.71 23.04
C LYS A 211 4.49 6.24 23.77
N ASP A 212 4.78 7.51 23.56
CA ASP A 212 5.77 8.27 24.32
C ASP A 212 5.11 8.99 25.51
N ALA A 213 5.90 9.64 26.35
CA ALA A 213 5.49 10.34 27.57
C ALA A 213 4.34 11.33 27.34
N PHE A 214 4.31 12.01 26.19
CA PHE A 214 3.27 13.00 25.84
C PHE A 214 2.18 12.47 24.91
N THR A 215 2.24 11.19 24.51
CA THR A 215 1.22 10.62 23.62
C THR A 215 -0.14 10.53 24.32
N HIS A 216 -0.18 10.30 25.64
CA HIS A 216 -1.44 10.21 26.38
C HIS A 216 -2.28 11.50 26.33
N GLU A 217 -1.65 12.65 26.60
CA GLU A 217 -2.32 13.95 26.56
C GLU A 217 -2.83 14.26 25.14
N MET A 218 -2.01 14.00 24.13
CA MET A 218 -2.42 14.14 22.72
C MET A 218 -3.66 13.30 22.38
N LEU A 219 -3.72 12.04 22.85
CA LEU A 219 -4.85 11.16 22.60
C LEU A 219 -6.15 11.61 23.28
N GLU A 220 -6.05 12.22 24.48
CA GLU A 220 -7.22 12.79 25.16
C GLU A 220 -7.80 13.97 24.37
N ASP A 221 -6.92 14.84 23.85
CA ASP A 221 -7.31 15.97 23.00
C ASP A 221 -7.95 15.49 21.68
N GLU A 222 -7.35 14.49 21.02
CA GLU A 222 -7.91 13.90 19.79
C GLU A 222 -9.28 13.26 20.05
N ALA A 223 -9.43 12.51 21.15
CA ALA A 223 -10.68 11.87 21.51
C ALA A 223 -11.78 12.89 21.82
N ALA A 224 -11.44 13.98 22.52
CA ALA A 224 -12.37 15.07 22.80
C ALA A 224 -12.85 15.73 21.50
N TRP A 225 -11.94 16.00 20.57
CA TRP A 225 -12.27 16.58 19.27
C TRP A 225 -13.16 15.66 18.43
N VAL A 226 -12.83 14.37 18.34
CA VAL A 226 -13.64 13.38 17.60
C VAL A 226 -15.05 13.30 18.20
N ALA A 227 -15.18 13.28 19.53
CA ALA A 227 -16.46 13.24 20.20
C ALA A 227 -17.32 14.51 19.96
N GLU A 228 -16.69 15.67 19.79
CA GLU A 228 -17.37 16.92 19.45
C GLU A 228 -17.88 16.92 17.99
N HIS A 229 -17.04 16.47 17.06
CA HIS A 229 -17.33 16.51 15.61
C HIS A 229 -18.16 15.32 15.11
N ALA A 230 -18.25 14.23 15.88
CA ALA A 230 -19.16 13.11 15.60
C ALA A 230 -20.63 13.44 15.96
N ARG A 231 -20.90 14.57 16.61
CA ARG A 231 -22.27 14.97 16.95
C ARG A 231 -23.03 15.30 15.67
N PRO A 232 -24.23 14.72 15.44
CA PRO A 232 -25.08 15.16 14.34
C PRO A 232 -25.32 16.66 14.46
N ALA A 233 -25.22 17.40 13.36
CA ALA A 233 -25.65 18.79 13.33
C ALA A 233 -27.10 18.82 13.85
N LEU A 234 -27.35 19.59 14.92
CA LEU A 234 -28.71 19.84 15.38
C LEU A 234 -29.50 20.36 14.18
N LEU A 235 -30.46 19.58 13.71
CA LEU A 235 -31.41 20.08 12.72
C LEU A 235 -32.03 21.35 13.29
N PRO A 236 -32.21 22.41 12.48
CA PRO A 236 -32.91 23.60 12.96
C PRO A 236 -34.25 23.16 13.56
N PRO A 237 -34.74 23.84 14.62
CA PRO A 237 -36.02 23.51 15.22
C PRO A 237 -37.05 23.46 14.09
N VAL A 238 -37.70 22.31 13.93
CA VAL A 238 -38.89 22.25 13.08
C VAL A 238 -39.88 23.17 13.77
N ASP A 239 -40.30 24.24 13.09
CA ASP A 239 -41.45 25.01 13.52
C ASP A 239 -42.64 24.05 13.51
N ASP A 240 -42.91 23.44 14.67
CA ASP A 240 -44.15 22.72 14.92
C ASP A 240 -45.26 23.77 14.87
N ASP A 241 -45.86 23.91 13.68
CA ASP A 241 -47.02 24.74 13.40
C ASP A 241 -48.28 24.08 14.00
N HIS A 242 -48.24 23.90 15.32
CA HIS A 242 -49.37 23.51 16.13
C HIS A 242 -49.88 24.74 16.89
N PRO A 243 -51.15 25.13 16.72
CA PRO A 243 -51.71 26.30 17.40
C PRO A 243 -51.68 26.09 18.91
N ARG A 244 -50.72 26.74 19.58
CA ARG A 244 -50.60 26.76 21.03
C ARG A 244 -51.83 27.47 21.61
N LYS A 245 -52.70 26.71 22.29
CA LYS A 245 -53.67 27.31 23.22
C LYS A 245 -52.91 28.09 24.30
N PRO A 246 -53.39 29.29 24.72
CA PRO A 246 -52.71 30.08 25.72
C PRO A 246 -52.64 29.31 27.05
N PRO A 247 -51.48 29.30 27.74
CA PRO A 247 -51.35 28.59 29.00
C PRO A 247 -52.15 29.26 30.10
N SER A 248 -52.95 28.46 30.80
CA SER A 248 -53.48 28.82 32.12
C SER A 248 -52.33 28.76 33.13
N SER A 249 -52.21 29.80 33.96
CA SER A 249 -51.16 29.94 34.96
C SER A 249 -51.32 28.94 36.12
N PRO A 250 -50.29 28.14 36.46
CA PRO A 250 -50.23 27.44 37.74
C PRO A 250 -49.52 28.31 38.81
N PRO A 251 -49.76 28.03 40.11
CA PRO A 251 -49.38 28.89 41.23
C PRO A 251 -47.88 28.82 41.58
N PRO A 252 -47.34 29.78 42.36
CA PRO A 252 -45.91 29.87 42.63
C PRO A 252 -45.44 28.76 43.58
N CYS A 253 -44.43 27.99 43.17
CA CYS A 253 -43.70 27.09 44.05
C CYS A 253 -42.45 27.76 44.64
N THR A 254 -42.27 27.55 45.94
CA THR A 254 -41.23 28.03 46.87
C THR A 254 -39.79 27.70 46.44
N PRO A 255 -38.78 28.53 46.79
CA PRO A 255 -37.39 28.31 46.39
C PRO A 255 -36.70 27.27 47.28
N CYS A 256 -35.98 26.33 46.66
CA CYS A 256 -35.06 25.43 47.36
C CYS A 256 -33.64 26.02 47.41
N PRO A 257 -32.85 25.70 48.46
CA PRO A 257 -31.66 26.48 48.84
C PRO A 257 -30.39 26.07 48.10
N LEU A 258 -29.49 27.06 47.97
CA LEU A 258 -28.15 26.96 47.40
C LEU A 258 -27.35 25.79 47.97
N ALA A 259 -26.84 24.94 47.07
CA ALA A 259 -25.68 24.09 47.33
C ALA A 259 -24.46 24.65 46.58
N THR A 260 -23.62 25.34 47.37
CA THR A 260 -22.14 25.40 47.29
C THR A 260 -21.47 25.58 45.93
N LYS A 261 -20.96 26.82 45.74
CA LYS A 261 -19.85 27.23 44.88
C LYS A 261 -18.78 26.13 44.71
N ARG A 262 -18.75 25.47 43.55
CA ARG A 262 -17.49 24.95 43.00
C ARG A 262 -16.79 26.10 42.28
N ARG A 263 -15.54 26.33 42.71
CA ARG A 263 -14.64 27.38 42.25
C ARG A 263 -14.58 27.43 40.72
N HIS A 264 -14.88 28.60 40.17
CA HIS A 264 -14.29 29.05 38.91
C HIS A 264 -12.77 29.04 39.07
N GLY A 265 -12.14 27.97 38.60
CA GLY A 265 -10.72 27.88 38.36
C GLY A 265 -10.47 28.02 36.87
N THR A 266 -9.89 29.16 36.50
CA THR A 266 -9.17 29.44 35.25
C THR A 266 -9.92 29.22 33.94
N SER A 267 -10.41 30.35 33.41
CA SER A 267 -10.48 30.68 31.99
C SER A 267 -9.60 29.76 31.13
N PHE A 268 -10.24 28.91 30.30
CA PHE A 268 -9.57 28.26 29.18
C PHE A 268 -8.92 29.35 28.35
N SER A 269 -7.59 29.43 28.40
CA SER A 269 -6.82 30.24 27.48
C SER A 269 -7.11 29.72 26.08
N THR A 270 -7.84 30.52 25.31
CA THR A 270 -8.18 30.36 23.89
C THR A 270 -6.96 30.49 22.98
N LYS A 271 -5.91 29.73 23.29
CA LYS A 271 -4.72 29.56 22.44
C LYS A 271 -4.35 28.08 22.37
N SER A 272 -5.31 27.20 22.08
CA SER A 272 -4.95 25.97 21.38
C SER A 272 -4.46 26.39 20.00
N LYS A 273 -3.16 26.25 19.72
CA LYS A 273 -2.72 26.18 18.33
C LYS A 273 -3.64 25.14 17.66
N PRO A 274 -4.21 25.40 16.47
CA PRO A 274 -4.95 24.37 15.78
C PRO A 274 -4.01 23.16 15.65
N LEU A 275 -4.40 22.03 16.23
CA LEU A 275 -3.69 20.77 16.03
C LEU A 275 -3.85 20.47 14.54
N ASP A 276 -2.84 20.77 13.75
CA ASP A 276 -2.96 20.79 12.28
C ASP A 276 -3.40 19.45 11.67
N HIS A 277 -3.35 18.33 12.40
CA HIS A 277 -3.95 17.06 11.99
C HIS A 277 -4.39 16.23 13.20
N ILE A 278 -5.70 16.11 13.42
CA ILE A 278 -6.29 15.21 14.44
C ILE A 278 -6.59 13.86 13.79
N GLU A 279 -6.11 12.77 14.41
CA GLU A 279 -6.38 11.44 13.89
C GLU A 279 -7.87 11.06 14.10
N PRO A 280 -8.56 10.54 13.08
CA PRO A 280 -9.97 10.12 13.21
C PRO A 280 -10.13 8.86 14.08
N HIS A 281 -9.02 8.18 14.38
CA HIS A 281 -8.96 6.97 15.19
C HIS A 281 -7.88 7.13 16.27
N PRO A 282 -8.23 7.69 17.44
CA PRO A 282 -7.27 7.90 18.52
C PRO A 282 -6.48 6.62 18.84
N GLY A 283 -5.16 6.73 18.89
CA GLY A 283 -4.23 5.63 19.14
C GLY A 283 -3.72 4.93 17.88
N PHE A 284 -4.15 5.37 16.70
CA PHE A 284 -3.71 4.84 15.42
C PHE A 284 -3.27 5.96 14.47
N ILE A 285 -2.24 5.68 13.69
CA ILE A 285 -1.87 6.45 12.50
C ILE A 285 -2.84 6.01 11.39
N HIS A 286 -3.78 6.88 11.01
CA HIS A 286 -4.73 6.60 9.93
C HIS A 286 -4.20 7.05 8.57
N MET A 287 -4.34 6.18 7.58
CA MET A 287 -3.95 6.39 6.19
C MET A 287 -5.02 5.78 5.28
N ASP A 288 -5.35 6.42 4.15
CA ASP A 288 -6.59 6.14 3.42
C ASP A 288 -6.41 5.97 1.90
N ALA A 289 -5.18 5.70 1.46
CA ALA A 289 -4.87 5.52 0.04
C ALA A 289 -3.80 4.47 -0.21
N MET A 290 -3.86 3.90 -1.41
CA MET A 290 -2.95 2.85 -1.88
C MET A 290 -1.48 3.25 -1.82
N ALA A 291 -1.17 4.54 -2.01
CA ALA A 291 0.19 5.08 -1.95
C ALA A 291 0.87 4.90 -0.60
N PHE A 292 0.12 4.85 0.50
CA PHE A 292 0.72 4.63 1.82
C PHE A 292 1.31 3.23 1.97
N GLY A 293 0.95 2.27 1.12
CA GLY A 293 1.55 0.94 1.10
C GLY A 293 2.36 0.66 -0.15
N MET A 294 1.77 0.85 -1.34
CA MET A 294 2.45 0.62 -2.61
C MET A 294 3.46 1.73 -2.97
N GLY A 295 3.45 2.85 -2.23
CA GLY A 295 4.51 3.86 -2.27
C GLY A 295 5.72 3.53 -1.38
N MET A 296 5.80 2.31 -0.85
CA MET A 296 6.92 1.83 -0.04
C MET A 296 7.85 0.96 -0.86
N CYS A 297 9.15 1.04 -0.57
CA CYS A 297 10.19 0.27 -1.24
C CYS A 297 10.42 -1.10 -0.59
N CYS A 298 10.89 -2.07 -1.38
CA CYS A 298 11.39 -3.34 -0.88
C CYS A 298 12.59 -3.88 -1.66
N LEU A 299 13.19 -4.94 -1.08
CA LEU A 299 14.14 -5.81 -1.75
C LEU A 299 13.44 -7.13 -2.01
N GLN A 300 13.44 -7.56 -3.27
CA GLN A 300 12.90 -8.85 -3.69
C GLN A 300 14.01 -9.69 -4.29
N VAL A 301 13.91 -11.02 -4.15
CA VAL A 301 14.84 -11.96 -4.78
C VAL A 301 14.06 -13.10 -5.41
N THR A 302 14.30 -13.34 -6.69
CA THR A 302 13.64 -14.39 -7.46
C THR A 302 14.62 -15.51 -7.78
N PHE A 303 14.23 -16.76 -7.57
CA PHE A 303 15.04 -17.96 -7.83
C PHE A 303 14.37 -18.86 -8.86
N GLN A 304 15.16 -19.35 -9.83
CA GLN A 304 14.83 -20.44 -10.73
C GLN A 304 15.34 -21.76 -10.14
N ALA A 305 14.44 -22.72 -9.94
CA ALA A 305 14.78 -24.09 -9.54
C ALA A 305 14.93 -25.00 -10.75
N LYS A 306 15.41 -26.22 -10.54
CA LYS A 306 15.72 -27.19 -11.61
C LYS A 306 14.49 -27.74 -12.35
N ASN A 307 13.34 -27.73 -11.69
CA ASN A 307 12.04 -28.21 -12.18
C ASN A 307 10.91 -27.80 -11.21
N ILE A 308 9.66 -28.10 -11.57
CA ILE A 308 8.49 -27.76 -10.75
C ILE A 308 8.48 -28.43 -9.37
N GLY A 309 9.03 -29.64 -9.24
CA GLY A 309 9.10 -30.37 -7.98
C GLY A 309 9.98 -29.66 -6.95
N GLU A 310 11.13 -29.14 -7.39
CA GLU A 310 12.02 -28.33 -6.55
C GLU A 310 11.43 -26.93 -6.30
N SER A 311 10.81 -26.29 -7.30
CA SER A 311 10.15 -24.99 -7.12
C SER A 311 9.10 -25.01 -6.00
N ARG A 312 8.25 -26.05 -5.96
CA ARG A 312 7.22 -26.21 -4.92
C ARG A 312 7.82 -26.41 -3.53
N HIS A 313 8.91 -27.17 -3.46
CA HIS A 313 9.64 -27.41 -2.21
C HIS A 313 10.32 -26.14 -1.68
N LEU A 314 10.99 -25.39 -2.56
CA LEU A 314 11.62 -24.13 -2.22
C LEU A 314 10.58 -23.09 -1.78
N TYR A 315 9.44 -23.02 -2.46
CA TYR A 315 8.32 -22.14 -2.10
C TYR A 315 7.84 -22.38 -0.67
N ASP A 316 7.57 -23.64 -0.29
CA ASP A 316 7.06 -23.97 1.04
C ASP A 316 8.08 -23.63 2.14
N HIS A 317 9.36 -23.92 1.93
CA HIS A 317 10.43 -23.58 2.87
C HIS A 317 10.64 -22.08 3.02
N LEU A 318 10.69 -21.33 1.91
CA LEU A 318 10.81 -19.88 1.96
C LEU A 318 9.56 -19.22 2.56
N GLY A 319 8.38 -19.82 2.40
CA GLY A 319 7.14 -19.38 3.03
C GLY A 319 7.25 -19.33 4.57
N VAL A 320 7.90 -20.33 5.18
CA VAL A 320 8.12 -20.37 6.64
C VAL A 320 9.19 -19.36 7.09
N LEU A 321 10.20 -19.08 6.26
CA LEU A 321 11.25 -18.11 6.56
C LEU A 321 10.83 -16.65 6.35
N SER A 322 9.81 -16.41 5.52
CA SER A 322 9.34 -15.06 5.16
C SER A 322 9.06 -14.14 6.36
N PRO A 323 8.26 -14.54 7.38
CA PRO A 323 8.03 -13.67 8.55
C PRO A 323 9.29 -13.42 9.40
N ILE A 324 10.24 -14.35 9.42
CA ILE A 324 11.52 -14.17 10.13
C ILE A 324 12.35 -13.11 9.41
N MET A 325 12.46 -13.20 8.08
CA MET A 325 13.17 -12.21 7.28
C MET A 325 12.51 -10.83 7.36
N LEU A 326 11.18 -10.76 7.36
CA LEU A 326 10.44 -9.51 7.58
C LEU A 326 10.86 -8.82 8.89
N ALA A 327 10.94 -9.58 10.00
CA ALA A 327 11.37 -9.04 11.28
C ALA A 327 12.85 -8.65 11.31
N LEU A 328 13.73 -9.47 10.73
CA LEU A 328 15.18 -9.20 10.68
C LEU A 328 15.54 -7.99 9.82
N THR A 329 14.70 -7.66 8.83
CA THR A 329 14.93 -6.57 7.86
C THR A 329 14.02 -5.37 8.12
N ALA A 330 13.50 -5.24 9.33
CA ALA A 330 12.58 -4.18 9.71
C ALA A 330 13.17 -2.78 9.44
N ALA A 331 12.38 -1.92 8.79
CA ALA A 331 12.82 -0.63 8.28
C ALA A 331 11.67 0.38 8.08
N THR A 332 10.56 0.22 8.81
CA THR A 332 9.34 1.06 8.67
C THR A 332 8.82 1.58 10.02
N PRO A 333 9.63 2.29 10.83
CA PRO A 333 9.20 2.78 12.14
C PRO A 333 8.41 4.09 12.10
N ILE A 334 8.37 4.80 10.95
CA ILE A 334 7.70 6.10 10.81
C ILE A 334 6.75 6.08 9.62
N LEU A 335 5.51 6.51 9.87
CA LEU A 335 4.45 6.62 8.88
C LEU A 335 3.68 7.92 9.12
N LYS A 336 3.42 8.67 8.05
CA LYS A 336 2.62 9.91 8.08
C LYS A 336 3.06 10.86 9.22
N GLY A 337 4.36 11.05 9.37
CA GLY A 337 4.97 11.95 10.35
C GLY A 337 4.89 11.48 11.81
N ARG A 338 4.49 10.23 12.07
CA ARG A 338 4.34 9.69 13.41
C ARG A 338 5.12 8.39 13.59
N LEU A 339 5.63 8.16 14.80
CA LEU A 339 6.27 6.90 15.17
C LEU A 339 5.20 5.80 15.30
N ALA A 340 5.39 4.70 14.60
CA ALA A 340 4.52 3.54 14.64
C ALA A 340 4.98 2.55 15.72
N ASP A 341 4.03 1.86 16.37
CA ASP A 341 4.31 0.73 17.26
C ASP A 341 4.43 -0.58 16.46
N THR A 342 5.26 -0.52 15.41
CA THR A 342 5.66 -1.62 14.52
C THR A 342 6.85 -1.15 13.69
N ASP A 343 7.77 -2.05 13.37
CA ASP A 343 8.97 -1.71 12.60
C ASP A 343 8.89 -2.16 11.13
N VAL A 344 7.77 -2.78 10.72
CA VAL A 344 7.61 -3.42 9.40
C VAL A 344 6.40 -2.92 8.63
N ARG A 345 6.52 -2.85 7.30
CA ARG A 345 5.47 -2.33 6.40
C ARG A 345 4.30 -3.27 6.11
N TRP A 346 4.40 -4.56 6.45
CA TRP A 346 3.59 -5.61 5.82
C TRP A 346 2.07 -5.41 5.98
N ALA A 347 1.60 -5.11 7.20
CA ALA A 347 0.19 -4.86 7.45
C ALA A 347 -0.31 -3.58 6.73
N THR A 348 0.54 -2.56 6.63
CA THR A 348 0.25 -1.30 5.93
C THR A 348 0.02 -1.53 4.44
N ILE A 349 0.93 -2.24 3.77
CA ILE A 349 0.78 -2.56 2.33
C ILE A 349 -0.35 -3.56 2.07
N ALA A 350 -0.57 -4.52 2.97
CA ALA A 350 -1.71 -5.44 2.89
C ALA A 350 -3.05 -4.70 2.88
N ALA A 351 -3.20 -3.71 3.77
CA ALA A 351 -4.39 -2.88 3.87
C ALA A 351 -4.52 -1.88 2.71
N SER A 352 -3.41 -1.38 2.15
CA SER A 352 -3.42 -0.36 1.09
C SER A 352 -4.03 -0.84 -0.24
N VAL A 353 -4.10 -2.16 -0.43
CA VAL A 353 -4.71 -2.81 -1.61
C VAL A 353 -5.77 -3.84 -1.24
N ASP A 354 -6.32 -3.74 -0.03
CA ASP A 354 -7.42 -4.61 0.40
C ASP A 354 -8.71 -4.20 -0.32
N ASP A 355 -9.05 -4.95 -1.37
CA ASP A 355 -10.21 -4.68 -2.20
C ASP A 355 -11.50 -5.31 -1.67
N ARG A 356 -11.45 -6.07 -0.57
CA ARG A 356 -12.58 -6.82 -0.03
C ARG A 356 -13.81 -5.95 0.19
N THR A 357 -14.98 -6.44 -0.20
CA THR A 357 -16.25 -5.78 0.09
C THR A 357 -16.60 -5.89 1.58
N PRO A 358 -17.52 -5.06 2.11
CA PRO A 358 -18.10 -5.26 3.44
C PRO A 358 -18.63 -6.69 3.67
N HIS A 359 -19.20 -7.33 2.66
CA HIS A 359 -19.69 -8.72 2.71
C HIS A 359 -18.55 -9.72 2.82
N GLU A 360 -17.50 -9.58 1.99
CA GLU A 360 -16.33 -10.45 2.04
C GLU A 360 -15.56 -10.31 3.37
N MET A 361 -15.62 -9.15 4.02
CA MET A 361 -15.07 -8.96 5.38
C MET A 361 -16.00 -9.49 6.48
N GLY A 362 -17.27 -9.74 6.20
CA GLY A 362 -18.27 -10.17 7.17
C GLY A 362 -18.89 -9.03 8.00
N PHE A 363 -18.83 -7.78 7.51
CA PHE A 363 -19.41 -6.60 8.16
C PHE A 363 -20.83 -6.26 7.70
N ALA A 364 -21.22 -6.65 6.48
CA ALA A 364 -22.53 -6.30 5.94
C ALA A 364 -23.56 -7.41 6.13
N SER A 365 -24.77 -7.01 6.56
CA SER A 365 -25.95 -7.88 6.70
C SER A 365 -26.95 -7.73 5.55
N SER A 366 -26.90 -6.63 4.80
CA SER A 366 -27.70 -6.43 3.57
C SER A 366 -27.17 -7.28 2.42
N PRO A 367 -27.96 -7.58 1.37
CA PRO A 367 -27.43 -8.23 0.17
C PRO A 367 -26.48 -7.29 -0.60
N PRO A 368 -25.45 -7.82 -1.30
CA PRO A 368 -24.59 -7.00 -2.15
C PRO A 368 -25.34 -6.52 -3.41
N PRO A 369 -24.77 -5.56 -4.17
CA PRO A 369 -25.32 -5.16 -5.47
C PRO A 369 -25.52 -6.38 -6.39
N PRO A 370 -26.66 -6.48 -7.13
CA PRO A 370 -26.90 -7.62 -8.04
C PRO A 370 -25.80 -7.79 -9.10
N THR A 371 -25.14 -6.70 -9.50
CA THR A 371 -24.02 -6.71 -10.45
C THR A 371 -22.81 -7.50 -9.92
N TYR A 372 -22.68 -7.67 -8.61
CA TYR A 372 -21.58 -8.41 -7.98
C TYR A 372 -21.79 -9.93 -8.02
N ALA A 373 -22.93 -10.42 -8.51
CA ALA A 373 -23.16 -11.85 -8.73
C ALA A 373 -22.09 -12.50 -9.64
N LYS A 374 -21.43 -11.71 -10.52
CA LYS A 374 -20.32 -12.14 -11.38
C LYS A 374 -18.96 -12.20 -10.67
N MET A 375 -18.84 -11.70 -9.44
CA MET A 375 -17.61 -11.79 -8.66
C MET A 375 -17.38 -13.23 -8.19
N ALA A 376 -16.12 -13.57 -7.89
CA ALA A 376 -15.81 -14.86 -7.28
C ALA A 376 -16.56 -15.01 -5.96
N GLY A 377 -17.22 -16.16 -5.75
CA GLY A 377 -18.07 -16.37 -4.58
C GLY A 377 -19.25 -15.41 -4.47
N GLY A 378 -19.72 -14.85 -5.59
CA GLY A 378 -20.87 -13.93 -5.67
C GLY A 378 -20.66 -12.59 -4.95
N GLY A 379 -19.42 -12.25 -4.58
CA GLY A 379 -19.10 -11.08 -3.76
C GLY A 379 -19.60 -11.18 -2.31
N ILE A 380 -20.07 -12.37 -1.88
CA ILE A 380 -20.58 -12.64 -0.53
C ILE A 380 -19.71 -13.61 0.26
N LYS A 381 -18.89 -14.42 -0.44
CA LYS A 381 -18.02 -15.39 0.23
C LYS A 381 -17.02 -14.64 1.12
N ARG A 382 -17.05 -14.94 2.42
CA ARG A 382 -16.11 -14.34 3.38
C ARG A 382 -14.66 -14.66 2.99
N LEU A 383 -13.81 -13.64 2.94
CA LEU A 383 -12.38 -13.72 2.65
C LEU A 383 -11.58 -13.26 3.88
N PRO A 384 -10.83 -14.16 4.54
CA PRO A 384 -10.19 -13.83 5.82
C PRO A 384 -9.02 -12.86 5.68
N LYS A 385 -8.40 -12.78 4.49
CA LYS A 385 -7.18 -12.02 4.23
C LYS A 385 -7.36 -11.07 3.05
N SER A 386 -6.60 -9.97 3.06
CA SER A 386 -6.42 -9.14 1.87
C SER A 386 -5.81 -9.98 0.74
N ARG A 387 -5.97 -9.52 -0.50
CA ARG A 387 -5.29 -10.09 -1.67
C ARG A 387 -3.77 -9.95 -1.60
N TYR A 388 -3.28 -8.99 -0.82
CA TYR A 388 -1.87 -8.85 -0.46
C TYR A 388 -1.73 -9.29 0.98
N GLU A 389 -1.20 -10.50 1.21
CA GLU A 389 -1.00 -11.07 2.54
C GLU A 389 -0.03 -12.26 2.47
N GLY A 390 0.43 -12.77 3.61
CA GLY A 390 1.24 -13.99 3.69
C GLY A 390 0.57 -15.19 3.00
N ILE A 391 1.37 -16.18 2.58
CA ILE A 391 0.90 -17.33 1.78
C ILE A 391 -0.28 -18.06 2.45
N SER A 392 -1.18 -18.61 1.65
CA SER A 392 -2.41 -19.26 2.15
C SER A 392 -2.34 -20.78 2.17
N ALA A 393 -1.46 -21.36 1.36
CA ALA A 393 -1.35 -22.80 1.21
C ALA A 393 0.10 -23.17 0.89
N PHE A 394 0.54 -24.26 1.48
CA PHE A 394 1.70 -25.01 1.01
C PHE A 394 1.33 -25.74 -0.27
N ILE A 395 2.27 -25.82 -1.20
CA ILE A 395 2.05 -26.43 -2.51
C ILE A 395 2.98 -27.61 -2.76
N CYS A 396 3.96 -27.91 -1.90
CA CYS A 396 4.79 -29.11 -2.04
C CYS A 396 3.98 -30.37 -1.75
N ASN A 397 4.18 -31.41 -2.57
CA ASN A 397 3.49 -32.71 -2.46
C ASN A 397 4.44 -33.86 -2.10
N HIS A 398 5.67 -33.59 -1.69
CA HIS A 398 6.63 -34.62 -1.28
C HIS A 398 7.33 -34.21 0.01
N LYS A 399 7.77 -35.21 0.77
CA LYS A 399 8.42 -35.00 2.07
C LYS A 399 9.94 -34.76 1.95
N HIS A 400 10.54 -35.03 0.77
CA HIS A 400 12.00 -35.14 0.61
C HIS A 400 12.58 -34.74 -0.77
N GLY A 401 11.87 -34.03 -1.67
CA GLY A 401 12.49 -33.48 -2.88
C GLY A 401 12.57 -34.41 -4.11
N GLU A 402 12.19 -35.68 -4.00
CA GLU A 402 12.16 -36.63 -5.12
C GLU A 402 10.76 -37.22 -5.32
N ASP A 403 10.27 -37.18 -6.57
CA ASP A 403 8.93 -37.61 -6.98
C ASP A 403 9.00 -39.00 -7.62
N MET A 404 8.47 -40.02 -6.92
CA MET A 404 8.27 -41.36 -7.48
C MET A 404 6.78 -41.70 -7.67
N THR A 405 5.85 -40.81 -7.28
CA THR A 405 4.42 -41.15 -7.14
C THR A 405 3.47 -39.96 -7.23
N SER A 406 3.64 -39.04 -8.19
CA SER A 406 2.65 -38.00 -8.49
C SER A 406 1.39 -38.55 -9.18
N SER A 407 0.70 -39.52 -8.55
CA SER A 407 -0.70 -39.79 -8.84
C SER A 407 -1.58 -38.81 -8.05
N LEU A 408 -2.31 -37.97 -8.81
CA LEU A 408 -3.36 -37.09 -8.31
C LEU A 408 -4.73 -37.81 -8.25
N ASP A 409 -4.79 -39.13 -8.46
CA ASP A 409 -6.04 -39.90 -8.60
C ASP A 409 -6.90 -39.92 -7.33
N GLN A 410 -6.32 -39.53 -6.19
CA GLN A 410 -7.02 -39.42 -4.90
C GLN A 410 -7.66 -38.05 -4.65
N TYR A 411 -7.46 -37.08 -5.55
CA TYR A 411 -8.01 -35.71 -5.45
C TYR A 411 -8.98 -35.34 -6.59
N ASN A 412 -9.26 -36.28 -7.51
CA ASN A 412 -10.41 -36.24 -8.42
C ASN A 412 -11.48 -37.22 -7.93
#